data_AF-A0A7G9ZAB2-F1
#
_entry.id   AF-A0A7G9ZAB2-F1
#
_cell.length_a   1.000
_cell.length_b   1.000
_cell.length_c   1.000
_cell.angle_alpha   90.00
_cell.angle_beta   90.00
_cell.angle_gamma   90.00
#
_symmetry.space_group_name_H-M   'P 1'
#
loop_
_entity.id
_entity.type
_entity.pdbx_description
1 polymer ?
#
loop_
_entity_poly.entity_id
_entity_poly.type
_entity_poly.pdbx_seq_one_letter_code
_entity_poly.pdbx_strand_id
1 'polypeptide(L)'
;MSGSNTVEKVSYDEENRRVYFNKAQYFEGVSKAVWEYQIGGYQVLAKYLKDRKKRELSLEEIEHYRRVAEAIERTIEVQEKVEKVYGIVAEG
;
A
#
# COMPACT_ATOMS: atom_id res chain seq x y z
N MET A 1 -11.60 -9.28 -19.50
CA MET A 1 -11.12 -10.44 -18.69
C MET A 1 -11.57 -10.18 -17.26
N SER A 2 -12.50 -10.98 -16.73
CA SER A 2 -12.88 -10.93 -15.32
C SER A 2 -11.74 -11.53 -14.49
N GLY A 3 -11.02 -10.70 -13.75
CA GLY A 3 -10.02 -11.19 -12.81
C GLY A 3 -10.69 -11.86 -11.62
N SER A 4 -10.09 -12.91 -11.07
CA SER A 4 -10.66 -13.73 -9.98
C SER A 4 -10.68 -13.04 -8.61
N ASN A 5 -10.17 -11.81 -8.52
CA ASN A 5 -9.91 -11.07 -7.28
C ASN A 5 -9.13 -11.88 -6.22
N THR A 6 -8.53 -13.00 -6.61
CA THR A 6 -7.87 -13.92 -5.71
C THR A 6 -6.45 -13.44 -5.46
N VAL A 7 -6.04 -13.37 -4.19
CA VAL A 7 -4.67 -13.01 -3.83
C VAL A 7 -3.77 -14.24 -3.97
N GLU A 8 -2.83 -14.18 -4.92
CA GLU A 8 -1.90 -15.27 -5.21
C GLU A 8 -0.47 -14.90 -4.81
N LYS A 9 0.03 -13.83 -5.41
CA LYS A 9 1.38 -13.32 -5.24
C LYS A 9 1.31 -11.80 -5.15
N VAL A 10 1.77 -11.28 -4.02
CA VAL A 10 1.89 -9.85 -3.79
C VAL A 10 3.26 -9.39 -4.28
N SER A 11 3.29 -8.41 -5.16
CA SER A 11 4.53 -7.77 -5.64
C SER A 11 4.28 -6.32 -5.98
N TYR A 12 5.31 -5.50 -5.84
CA TYR A 12 5.27 -4.10 -6.20
C TYR A 12 6.12 -3.84 -7.43
N ASP A 13 5.55 -3.07 -8.35
CA ASP A 13 6.18 -2.52 -9.54
C ASP A 13 6.35 -1.02 -9.29
N GLU A 14 7.60 -0.63 -8.97
CA GLU A 14 7.96 0.75 -8.66
C GLU A 14 7.89 1.66 -9.88
N GLU A 15 8.25 1.14 -11.07
CA GLU A 15 8.26 1.91 -12.33
C GLU A 15 6.85 2.37 -12.69
N ASN A 16 5.86 1.48 -12.55
CA ASN A 16 4.46 1.80 -12.86
C ASN A 16 3.64 2.21 -11.63
N ARG A 17 4.23 2.21 -10.42
CA ARG A 17 3.55 2.46 -9.14
C ARG A 17 2.34 1.55 -8.92
N ARG A 18 2.54 0.24 -9.12
CA ARG A 18 1.48 -0.78 -9.07
C ARG A 18 1.75 -1.85 -8.01
N VAL A 19 0.74 -2.18 -7.23
CA VAL A 19 0.75 -3.34 -6.32
C VAL A 19 -0.06 -4.46 -6.95
N TYR A 20 0.63 -5.46 -7.48
CA TYR A 20 0.02 -6.70 -7.94
C TYR A 20 -0.36 -7.57 -6.76
N PHE A 21 -1.55 -8.16 -6.80
CA PHE A 21 -1.98 -9.20 -5.86
C PHE A 21 -2.20 -10.56 -6.53
N ASN A 22 -2.17 -10.60 -7.87
CA ASN A 22 -2.02 -11.80 -8.68
C ASN A 22 -1.36 -11.42 -10.04
N LYS A 23 -1.29 -12.36 -10.98
CA LYS A 23 -0.61 -12.15 -12.28
C LYS A 23 -1.25 -11.07 -13.16
N ALA A 24 -2.53 -10.77 -12.98
CA ALA A 24 -3.28 -9.91 -13.89
C ALA A 24 -3.82 -8.64 -13.22
N GLN A 25 -4.05 -8.68 -11.90
CA GLN A 25 -4.75 -7.63 -11.17
C GLN A 25 -3.81 -6.92 -10.19
N TYR A 26 -3.97 -5.62 -10.15
CA TYR A 26 -3.16 -4.72 -9.36
C TYR A 26 -3.98 -3.52 -8.87
N PHE A 27 -3.45 -2.85 -7.85
CA PHE A 27 -3.81 -1.50 -7.47
C PHE A 27 -2.79 -0.54 -8.07
N GLU A 28 -3.25 0.56 -8.68
CA GLU A 28 -2.40 1.58 -9.28
C GLU A 28 -2.32 2.84 -8.41
N GLY A 29 -1.37 3.72 -8.73
CA GLY A 29 -1.20 5.00 -8.02
C GLY A 29 -0.54 4.85 -6.65
N VAL A 30 0.02 3.68 -6.32
CA VAL A 30 0.68 3.46 -5.04
C VAL A 30 2.14 3.86 -5.17
N SER A 31 2.52 5.01 -4.60
CA SER A 31 3.92 5.47 -4.57
C SER A 31 4.80 4.53 -3.74
N LYS A 32 6.13 4.59 -3.95
CA LYS A 32 7.08 3.77 -3.19
C LYS A 32 6.98 4.03 -1.69
N ALA A 33 6.89 5.31 -1.29
CA ALA A 33 6.75 5.69 0.11
C ALA A 33 5.48 5.11 0.74
N VAL A 34 4.35 5.12 0.02
CA VAL A 34 3.09 4.51 0.48
C VAL A 34 3.20 2.98 0.57
N TRP A 35 3.84 2.35 -0.43
CA TRP A 35 4.09 0.91 -0.42
C TRP A 35 4.96 0.48 0.75
N GLU A 36 6.07 1.17 0.98
CA GLU A 36 7.08 0.86 2.00
C GLU A 36 6.67 1.32 3.41
N TYR A 37 5.59 2.10 3.55
CA TYR A 37 5.15 2.63 4.84
C TYR A 37 4.92 1.52 5.88
N GLN A 38 5.55 1.69 7.05
CA GLN A 38 5.52 0.73 8.14
C GLN A 38 4.86 1.31 9.40
N ILE A 39 4.10 0.45 10.08
CA ILE A 39 3.62 0.72 11.45
C ILE A 39 4.11 -0.45 12.31
N GLY A 40 5.02 -0.16 13.23
CA GLY A 40 5.82 -1.18 13.90
C GLY A 40 6.66 -1.95 12.88
N GLY A 41 6.73 -3.28 13.01
CA GLY A 41 7.47 -4.14 12.07
C GLY A 41 6.72 -4.52 10.79
N TYR A 42 5.57 -3.90 10.51
CA TYR A 42 4.70 -4.31 9.40
C TYR A 42 4.61 -3.24 8.32
N GLN A 43 4.98 -3.63 7.11
CA GLN A 43 4.63 -2.91 5.89
C GLN A 43 3.12 -3.08 5.62
N VAL A 44 2.35 -2.02 5.86
CA VAL A 44 0.89 -2.09 6.07
C VAL A 44 0.16 -2.67 4.86
N LEU A 45 0.44 -2.12 3.67
CA LEU A 45 -0.21 -2.56 2.43
C LEU A 45 0.18 -4.00 2.04
N ALA A 46 1.46 -4.35 2.20
CA ALA A 46 1.92 -5.71 1.91
C ALA A 46 1.29 -6.74 2.85
N LYS A 47 1.21 -6.41 4.15
CA LYS A 47 0.59 -7.28 5.15
C LYS A 47 -0.88 -7.53 4.86
N TYR A 48 -1.65 -6.49 4.54
CA TYR A 48 -3.08 -6.61 4.27
C TYR A 48 -3.40 -7.67 3.20
N LEU A 49 -2.65 -7.67 2.09
CA LEU A 49 -2.83 -8.63 1.01
C LEU A 49 -2.27 -10.02 1.38
N LYS A 50 -1.09 -10.09 2.02
CA LYS A 50 -0.47 -11.36 2.42
C LYS A 50 -1.35 -12.14 3.40
N ASP A 51 -2.04 -11.47 4.32
CA ASP A 51 -2.96 -12.09 5.28
C ASP A 51 -4.22 -12.66 4.59
N ARG A 52 -4.47 -12.29 3.32
CA ARG A 52 -5.60 -12.76 2.49
C ARG A 52 -5.18 -13.71 1.37
N LYS A 53 -3.96 -14.23 1.40
CA LYS A 53 -3.45 -15.15 0.38
C LYS A 53 -4.38 -16.36 0.20
N LYS A 54 -4.63 -16.75 -1.06
CA LYS A 54 -5.58 -17.79 -1.50
C LYS A 54 -7.06 -17.49 -1.27
N ARG A 55 -7.42 -16.26 -0.89
CA ARG A 55 -8.81 -15.80 -0.80
C ARG A 55 -9.13 -14.85 -1.93
N GLU A 56 -10.39 -14.82 -2.31
CA GLU A 56 -10.97 -13.77 -3.15
C GLU A 56 -11.24 -12.52 -2.29
N LEU A 57 -10.82 -11.35 -2.78
CA LEU A 57 -11.13 -10.08 -2.15
C LEU A 57 -12.56 -9.67 -2.50
N SER A 58 -13.34 -9.34 -1.47
CA SER A 58 -14.64 -8.70 -1.69
C SER A 58 -14.47 -7.27 -2.22
N LEU A 59 -15.52 -6.71 -2.82
CA LEU A 59 -15.52 -5.30 -3.22
C LEU A 59 -15.24 -4.35 -2.05
N GLU A 60 -15.71 -4.69 -0.85
CA GLU A 60 -15.45 -3.95 0.37
C GLU A 60 -13.97 -4.01 0.78
N GLU A 61 -13.33 -5.19 0.68
CA GLU A 61 -11.89 -5.33 0.97
C GLU A 61 -11.02 -4.58 -0.04
N ILE A 62 -11.41 -4.60 -1.32
CA ILE A 62 -10.74 -3.83 -2.38
C ILE A 62 -10.84 -2.34 -2.09
N GLU A 63 -12.03 -1.85 -1.76
CA GLU A 63 -12.27 -0.45 -1.43
C GLU A 63 -11.54 -0.03 -0.14
N HIS A 64 -11.57 -0.88 0.87
CA HIS A 64 -10.84 -0.65 2.12
C HIS A 64 -9.33 -0.54 1.86
N TYR A 65 -8.77 -1.42 1.03
CA TYR A 65 -7.36 -1.36 0.67
C TYR A 65 -6.98 -0.02 0.02
N ARG A 66 -7.81 0.50 -0.90
CA ARG A 66 -7.59 1.82 -1.52
C ARG A 66 -7.62 2.95 -0.50
N ARG A 67 -8.61 2.95 0.41
CA ARG A 67 -8.72 3.96 1.47
C ARG A 67 -7.54 3.93 2.42
N VAL A 68 -7.01 2.75 2.73
CA VAL A 68 -5.80 2.63 3.54
C VAL A 68 -4.59 3.21 2.82
N ALA A 69 -4.43 2.95 1.51
CA ALA A 69 -3.35 3.55 0.72
C ALA A 69 -3.44 5.08 0.69
N GLU A 70 -4.63 5.63 0.47
CA GLU A 70 -4.87 7.08 0.49
C GLU A 70 -4.62 7.70 1.88
N ALA A 71 -5.02 7.02 2.96
CA ALA A 71 -4.77 7.47 4.32
C ALA A 71 -3.27 7.51 4.65
N ILE A 72 -2.51 6.51 4.18
CA ILE A 72 -1.05 6.48 4.31
C ILE A 72 -0.42 7.64 3.55
N GLU A 73 -0.84 7.90 2.30
CA GLU A 73 -0.34 9.01 1.49
C GLU A 73 -0.54 10.36 2.21
N ARG A 74 -1.75 10.61 2.71
CA ARG A 74 -2.04 11.81 3.52
C ARG A 74 -1.21 11.88 4.81
N THR A 75 -0.93 10.74 5.43
CA THR A 75 -0.11 10.68 6.64
C THR A 75 1.31 11.13 6.34
N ILE A 76 1.90 10.63 5.25
CA ILE A 76 3.24 11.03 4.79
C ILE A 76 3.28 12.53 4.51
N GLU A 77 2.30 13.07 3.78
CA GLU A 77 2.24 14.52 3.50
C GLU A 77 2.17 15.37 4.77
N VAL A 78 1.44 14.92 5.79
CA VAL A 78 1.33 15.62 7.07
C VAL A 78 2.64 15.51 7.86
N GLN A 79 3.29 14.34 7.86
CA GLN A 79 4.59 14.13 8.49
C GLN A 79 5.65 15.07 7.90
N GLU A 80 5.75 15.15 6.57
CA GLU A 80 6.68 16.05 5.88
C GLU A 80 6.44 17.53 6.23
N LYS A 81 5.17 17.95 6.33
CA LYS A 81 4.81 19.32 6.74
C LYS A 81 5.24 19.60 8.18
N VAL A 82 5.03 18.65 9.09
CA VAL A 82 5.46 18.77 10.49
C VAL A 82 6.98 18.85 10.58
N GLU A 83 7.71 17.97 9.90
CA GLU A 83 9.18 17.98 9.87
C GLU A 83 9.72 19.31 9.35
N LYS A 84 9.12 19.87 8.30
CA LYS A 84 9.50 21.18 7.77
C LYS A 84 9.29 22.33 8.75
N VAL A 85 8.26 22.27 9.60
CA VAL A 85 8.01 23.30 10.62
C VAL A 85 8.98 23.17 11.79
N TYR A 86 9.22 21.95 12.26
CA TYR A 86 9.98 21.71 13.49
C TYR A 86 11.47 21.41 13.27
N GLY A 87 11.92 21.28 12.01
CA GLY A 87 13.32 21.03 11.68
C GLY A 87 13.86 19.77 12.36
N ILE A 88 13.01 18.76 12.58
CA ILE A 88 13.41 17.50 13.20
C ILE A 88 14.30 16.79 12.16
N VAL A 89 15.60 17.09 12.22
CA VAL A 89 16.64 16.26 11.63
C VAL A 89 16.61 14.96 12.41
N ALA A 90 16.11 13.90 11.77
CA ALA A 90 16.44 12.55 12.22
C ALA A 90 17.95 12.38 12.02
N GLU A 91 18.73 12.63 13.06
CA GLU A 91 20.12 12.20 13.11
C GLU A 91 20.11 10.67 13.02
N GLY A 92 20.65 10.15 11.92
CA GLY A 92 21.00 8.75 11.74
C GLY A 92 22.40 8.46 12.21
#